data_AF-Q7P2I9-F1
#
_entry.id   AF-Q7P2I9-F1
#
_cell.length_a   1.000
_cell.length_b   1.000
_cell.length_c   1.000
_cell.angle_alpha   90.00
_cell.angle_beta   90.00
_cell.angle_gamma   90.00
#
_symmetry.space_group_name_H-M   'P 1'
#
loop_
_entity.id
_entity.type
_entity.pdbx_description
1 polymer ?
#
loop_
_entity_poly.entity_id
_entity_poly.type
_entity_poly.pdbx_seq_one_letter_code
_entity_poly.pdbx_strand_id
1 'polypeptide(L)'
;MIKKMDIYISKYFIKFFLMNIIGFMGVFLLAQTFKIIKYINQGKLAGGEIFDYIINLLPKMFVETAPLSVLLAGLITISIMASNLEIVSLKTSGIRFLRIVRAPLIIAFVISLIVFFINNSIYTKSLAKINFYRRGEVDESLKLPTTKENAFFINNTDGYLYLMGKIIEKLVWQKI
;
A
#
# COMPACT_ATOMS: atom_id res chain seq x y z
N MET A 1 1.49 27.67 19.40
CA MET A 1 1.90 27.14 20.72
C MET A 1 1.31 25.76 20.92
N ILE A 2 2.11 24.71 20.76
CA ILE A 2 1.76 23.33 21.09
C ILE A 2 1.66 23.24 22.62
N LYS A 3 0.48 22.90 23.16
CA LYS A 3 0.30 22.74 24.61
C LYS A 3 0.74 21.32 25.02
N LYS A 4 1.17 21.12 26.27
CA LYS A 4 1.59 19.81 26.81
C LYS A 4 0.56 18.68 26.54
N MET A 5 -0.73 19.02 26.55
CA MET A 5 -1.83 18.12 26.20
C MET A 5 -1.74 17.59 24.75
N ASP A 6 -1.41 18.45 23.79
CA ASP A 6 -1.34 18.05 22.37
C ASP A 6 -0.20 17.04 22.16
N ILE A 7 0.93 17.22 22.85
CA ILE A 7 2.07 16.29 22.85
C ILE A 7 1.68 14.96 23.47
N TYR A 8 0.94 14.99 24.58
CA TYR A 8 0.47 13.79 25.26
C TYR A 8 -0.42 12.94 24.35
N ILE A 9 -1.47 13.53 23.77
CA ILE A 9 -2.38 12.84 22.85
C ILE A 9 -1.62 12.30 21.63
N SER A 10 -0.71 13.10 21.08
CA SER A 10 0.14 12.71 19.95
C SER A 10 0.99 11.49 20.28
N LYS A 11 1.59 11.43 21.47
CA LYS A 11 2.42 10.31 21.92
C LYS A 11 1.60 9.02 22.06
N TYR A 12 0.38 9.10 22.62
CA TYR A 12 -0.52 7.95 22.69
C TYR A 12 -0.92 7.47 21.30
N PHE A 13 -1.32 8.39 20.42
CA PHE A 13 -1.71 8.06 19.06
C PHE A 13 -0.59 7.39 18.27
N ILE A 14 0.63 7.96 18.29
CA ILE A 14 1.79 7.39 17.59
C ILE A 14 2.15 6.02 18.16
N LYS A 15 2.12 5.86 19.48
CA LYS A 15 2.39 4.56 20.13
C LYS A 15 1.40 3.49 19.66
N PHE A 16 0.10 3.78 19.66
CA PHE A 16 -0.90 2.82 19.19
C PHE A 16 -0.85 2.59 17.69
N PHE A 17 -0.56 3.62 16.89
CA PHE A 17 -0.34 3.47 15.46
C PHE A 17 0.80 2.49 15.16
N LEU A 18 1.95 2.64 15.84
CA LEU A 18 3.09 1.73 15.68
C LEU A 18 2.77 0.30 16.14
N MET A 19 2.02 0.15 17.24
CA MET A 19 1.61 -1.18 17.71
C MET A 19 0.64 -1.85 16.71
N ASN A 20 -0.31 -1.08 16.17
CA ASN A 20 -1.29 -1.56 15.22
C ASN A 20 -0.67 -1.89 13.85
N ILE A 21 0.25 -1.07 13.33
CA ILE A 21 0.90 -1.38 12.04
C ILE A 21 1.73 -2.66 12.14
N ILE A 22 2.46 -2.87 13.24
CA ILE A 22 3.21 -4.12 13.46
C ILE A 22 2.25 -5.30 13.55
N GLY A 23 1.15 -5.16 14.31
CA GLY A 23 0.13 -6.20 14.44
C GLY A 23 -0.52 -6.57 13.10
N PHE A 24 -0.97 -5.57 12.33
CA PHE A 24 -1.60 -5.82 11.03
C PHE A 24 -0.62 -6.37 10.00
N MET A 25 0.62 -5.88 9.95
CA MET A 25 1.65 -6.46 9.08
C MET A 25 1.91 -7.93 9.43
N GLY A 26 1.94 -8.29 10.72
CA GLY A 26 2.06 -9.68 11.17
C GLY A 26 0.92 -10.56 10.68
N VAL A 27 -0.34 -10.12 10.86
CA VAL A 27 -1.52 -10.84 10.38
C VAL A 27 -1.50 -10.98 8.85
N PHE A 28 -1.12 -9.93 8.13
CA PHE A 28 -0.99 -9.97 6.67
C PHE A 28 0.10 -10.94 6.20
N LEU A 29 1.24 -10.98 6.89
CA LEU A 29 2.31 -11.93 6.60
C LEU A 29 1.82 -13.38 6.74
N LEU A 30 1.12 -13.69 7.83
CA LEU A 30 0.51 -15.01 8.04
C LEU A 30 -0.47 -15.37 6.90
N ALA A 31 -1.31 -14.43 6.48
CA ALA A 31 -2.23 -14.65 5.35
C ALA A 31 -1.47 -14.91 4.03
N GLN A 32 -0.31 -14.29 3.85
CA GLN A 32 0.50 -14.41 2.64
C GLN A 32 1.33 -15.70 2.61
N THR A 33 1.65 -16.29 3.77
CA THR A 33 2.32 -17.60 3.86
C THR A 33 1.58 -18.68 3.06
N PHE A 34 0.24 -18.73 3.12
CA PHE A 34 -0.54 -19.69 2.33
C PHE A 34 -0.30 -19.56 0.81
N LYS A 35 -0.14 -18.32 0.31
CA LYS A 35 0.16 -18.07 -1.10
C LYS A 35 1.59 -18.48 -1.45
N ILE A 36 2.54 -18.20 -0.56
CA ILE A 36 3.95 -18.59 -0.73
C ILE A 36 4.07 -20.10 -0.83
N ILE A 37 3.43 -20.85 0.08
CA ILE A 37 3.40 -22.33 0.05
C ILE A 37 2.82 -22.83 -1.27
N LYS A 38 1.72 -22.24 -1.73
CA LYS A 38 1.12 -22.61 -3.04
C LYS A 38 2.10 -22.39 -4.20
N TYR A 39 2.87 -21.31 -4.18
CA TYR A 39 3.83 -21.03 -5.26
C TYR A 39 5.06 -21.94 -5.23
N ILE A 40 5.52 -22.33 -4.03
CA ILE A 40 6.58 -23.33 -3.85
C ILE A 40 6.10 -24.68 -4.42
N ASN A 41 4.89 -25.11 -4.10
CA ASN A 41 4.31 -26.36 -4.62
C ASN A 41 4.13 -26.35 -6.15
N GLN A 42 4.00 -25.18 -6.77
CA GLN A 42 3.91 -25.01 -8.22
C GLN A 42 5.29 -24.88 -8.90
N GLY A 43 6.39 -24.96 -8.15
CA GLY A 43 7.75 -24.80 -8.68
C GLY A 43 8.09 -23.37 -9.13
N LYS A 44 7.28 -22.37 -8.74
CA LYS A 44 7.41 -20.98 -9.21
C LYS A 44 8.38 -20.13 -8.40
N LEU A 45 8.78 -20.58 -7.22
CA LEU A 45 9.73 -19.87 -6.36
C LEU A 45 10.78 -20.86 -5.83
N ALA A 46 12.05 -20.56 -6.11
CA ALA A 46 13.18 -21.21 -5.45
C ALA A 46 13.40 -20.62 -4.04
N GLY A 47 13.98 -21.40 -3.12
CA GLY A 47 14.12 -21.02 -1.70
C GLY A 47 14.78 -19.66 -1.44
N GLY A 48 15.75 -19.26 -2.27
CA GLY A 48 16.41 -17.95 -2.20
C GLY A 48 15.51 -16.77 -2.63
N GLU A 49 14.58 -17.01 -3.56
CA GLU A 49 13.68 -15.98 -4.10
C GLU A 49 12.53 -15.64 -3.15
N ILE A 50 12.28 -16.50 -2.14
CA ILE A 50 11.25 -16.27 -1.12
C ILE A 50 11.58 -15.03 -0.30
N PHE A 51 12.84 -14.83 0.05
CA PHE A 51 13.28 -13.67 0.84
C PHE A 51 13.07 -12.36 0.07
N ASP A 52 13.47 -12.33 -1.20
CA ASP A 52 13.23 -11.19 -2.09
C ASP A 52 11.74 -10.94 -2.29
N TYR A 53 10.93 -12.00 -2.43
CA TYR A 53 9.49 -11.88 -2.52
C TYR A 53 8.88 -11.23 -1.28
N ILE A 54 9.29 -11.66 -0.08
CA ILE A 54 8.82 -11.09 1.20
C ILE A 54 9.22 -9.61 1.32
N ILE A 55 10.46 -9.25 0.99
CA ILE A 55 10.92 -7.85 1.02
C ILE A 55 10.08 -6.98 0.08
N ASN A 56 9.80 -7.46 -1.13
CA ASN A 56 8.95 -6.72 -2.07
C ASN A 56 7.49 -6.64 -1.59
N LEU A 57 7.06 -7.55 -0.73
CA LEU A 57 5.70 -7.58 -0.17
C LEU A 57 5.50 -6.60 1.00
N LEU A 58 6.56 -6.23 1.72
CA LEU A 58 6.46 -5.30 2.85
C LEU A 58 5.89 -3.91 2.47
N PRO A 59 6.35 -3.22 1.41
CA PRO A 59 5.78 -1.94 1.00
C PRO A 59 4.29 -2.03 0.65
N LYS A 60 3.90 -3.15 0.01
CA LYS A 60 2.50 -3.43 -0.32
C LYS A 60 1.65 -3.55 0.94
N MET A 61 2.07 -4.42 1.87
CA MET A 61 1.38 -4.60 3.14
C MET A 61 1.27 -3.30 3.92
N PHE A 62 2.34 -2.50 3.94
CA PHE A 62 2.34 -1.22 4.65
C PHE A 62 1.30 -0.25 4.08
N VAL A 63 1.22 -0.10 2.75
CA VAL A 63 0.23 0.78 2.11
C VAL A 63 -1.21 0.30 2.34
N GLU A 64 -1.44 -1.02 2.30
CA GLU A 64 -2.77 -1.61 2.53
C GLU A 64 -3.20 -1.53 4.00
N THR A 65 -2.27 -1.68 4.95
CA THR A 65 -2.58 -1.73 6.39
C THR A 65 -2.54 -0.38 7.09
N ALA A 66 -1.80 0.61 6.57
CA ALA A 66 -1.71 1.94 7.15
C ALA A 66 -3.06 2.61 7.45
N PRO A 67 -4.06 2.66 6.54
CA PRO A 67 -5.35 3.29 6.85
C PRO A 67 -6.10 2.57 7.97
N LEU A 68 -6.00 1.24 8.04
CA LEU A 68 -6.59 0.42 9.11
C LEU A 68 -5.91 0.73 10.46
N SER A 69 -4.58 0.81 10.47
CA SER A 69 -3.79 1.16 11.66
C SER A 69 -4.12 2.55 12.19
N VAL A 70 -4.25 3.55 11.31
CA VAL A 70 -4.59 4.93 11.68
C VAL A 70 -5.97 4.99 12.34
N LEU A 71 -6.96 4.33 11.74
CA LEU A 71 -8.32 4.29 12.25
C LEU A 71 -8.37 3.64 13.64
N LEU A 72 -7.77 2.46 13.77
CA LEU A 72 -7.77 1.71 15.03
C LEU A 72 -6.98 2.43 16.12
N ALA A 73 -5.85 3.07 15.78
CA ALA A 73 -5.08 3.88 16.72
C ALA A 73 -5.87 5.08 17.25
N GLY A 74 -6.63 5.74 16.38
CA GLY A 74 -7.54 6.83 16.76
C GLY A 74 -8.61 6.35 17.74
N LEU A 75 -9.28 5.26 17.42
CA LEU A 75 -10.29 4.64 18.29
C LEU A 75 -9.72 4.27 19.66
N ILE A 76 -8.59 3.55 19.69
CA ILE A 76 -7.96 3.12 20.94
C ILE A 76 -7.53 4.32 21.79
N THR A 77 -6.94 5.34 21.17
CA THR A 77 -6.48 6.55 21.88
C THR A 77 -7.66 7.25 22.57
N ILE A 78 -8.75 7.48 21.84
CA ILE A 78 -9.95 8.12 22.40
C ILE A 78 -10.60 7.22 23.46
N SER A 79 -10.67 5.91 23.22
CA SER A 79 -11.24 4.93 24.14
C SER A 79 -10.52 4.93 25.49
N ILE A 80 -9.18 4.93 25.49
CA ILE A 80 -8.39 4.92 26.72
C ILE A 80 -8.50 6.24 27.47
N MET A 81 -8.41 7.37 26.76
CA MET A 81 -8.60 8.69 27.38
C MET A 81 -10.02 8.85 27.95
N ALA A 82 -11.03 8.27 27.32
CA ALA A 82 -12.40 8.24 27.84
C ALA A 82 -12.49 7.39 29.11
N SER A 83 -11.90 6.18 29.09
CA SER A 83 -11.88 5.25 30.23
C SER A 83 -11.15 5.83 31.46
N ASN A 84 -10.11 6.63 31.24
CA ASN A 84 -9.37 7.31 32.31
C ASN A 84 -10.02 8.61 32.78
N LEU A 85 -11.22 8.96 32.30
CA LEU A 85 -11.91 10.23 32.57
C LEU A 85 -11.12 11.49 32.15
N GLU A 86 -10.04 11.35 31.37
CA GLU A 86 -9.23 12.47 30.89
C GLU A 86 -10.05 13.39 29.96
N ILE A 87 -10.86 12.80 29.07
CA ILE A 87 -11.74 13.58 28.18
C ILE A 87 -12.78 14.36 28.99
N VAL A 88 -13.32 13.77 30.06
CA VAL A 88 -14.32 14.42 30.93
C VAL A 88 -13.68 15.62 31.64
N SER A 89 -12.51 15.44 32.23
CA SER A 89 -11.74 16.51 32.90
C SER A 89 -11.38 17.66 31.96
N LEU A 90 -10.97 17.36 30.72
CA LEU A 90 -10.68 18.39 29.71
C LEU A 90 -11.95 19.16 29.34
N LYS A 91 -13.09 18.47 29.19
CA LYS A 91 -14.37 19.13 28.88
C LYS A 91 -14.87 20.01 30.04
N THR A 92 -14.75 19.57 31.29
CA THR A 92 -15.14 20.39 32.46
C THR A 92 -14.24 21.61 32.64
N SER A 93 -12.98 21.51 32.20
CA SER A 93 -12.03 22.63 32.14
C SER A 93 -12.32 23.64 30.99
N GLY A 94 -13.43 23.49 30.26
CA GLY A 94 -13.82 24.36 29.17
C GLY A 94 -13.11 24.10 27.83
N ILE A 95 -12.35 23.00 27.71
CA ILE A 95 -11.66 22.66 26.46
C ILE A 95 -12.64 21.98 25.50
N ARG A 96 -12.76 22.56 24.29
CA ARG A 96 -13.60 22.00 23.22
C ARG A 96 -13.09 20.62 22.78
N PHE A 97 -13.99 19.66 22.62
CA PHE A 97 -13.67 18.30 22.14
C PHE A 97 -12.93 18.29 20.80
N LEU A 98 -13.28 19.20 19.88
CA LEU A 98 -12.57 19.35 18.58
C LEU A 98 -11.06 19.55 18.75
N ARG A 99 -10.60 20.17 19.85
CA ARG A 99 -9.17 20.37 20.10
C ARG A 99 -8.46 19.05 20.38
N ILE A 100 -9.13 18.12 21.07
CA ILE A 100 -8.61 16.79 21.41
C ILE A 100 -8.42 15.98 20.11
N VAL A 101 -9.42 16.00 19.23
CA VAL A 101 -9.41 15.24 17.95
C VAL A 101 -8.46 15.86 16.91
N ARG A 102 -8.21 17.17 16.99
CA ARG A 102 -7.31 17.87 16.04
C ARG A 102 -5.88 17.31 16.06
N ALA A 103 -5.34 16.94 17.22
CA ALA A 103 -3.97 16.42 17.31
C ALA A 103 -3.78 15.09 16.55
N PRO A 104 -4.60 14.04 16.79
CA PRO A 104 -4.60 12.82 15.97
C PRO A 104 -4.83 13.07 14.49
N LEU A 105 -5.74 14.00 14.13
CA LEU A 105 -6.02 14.32 12.72
C LEU A 105 -4.82 14.88 11.98
N ILE A 106 -4.06 15.80 12.60
CA ILE A 106 -2.85 16.36 11.99
C ILE A 106 -1.81 15.26 11.76
N ILE A 107 -1.63 14.35 12.72
CA ILE A 107 -0.70 13.23 12.59
C ILE A 107 -1.17 12.26 11.51
N ALA A 108 -2.45 11.93 11.46
CA ALA A 108 -3.03 11.09 10.41
C ALA A 108 -2.81 11.68 9.01
N PHE A 109 -2.92 13.00 8.88
CA PHE A 109 -2.61 13.70 7.62
C PHE A 109 -1.13 13.56 7.23
N VAL A 110 -0.21 13.73 8.17
CA VAL A 110 1.23 13.51 7.93
C VAL A 110 1.51 12.06 7.53
N ILE A 111 0.90 11.08 8.23
CA ILE A 111 1.03 9.66 7.88
C ILE A 111 0.48 9.40 6.47
N SER A 112 -0.66 10.00 6.11
CA SER A 112 -1.24 9.87 4.77
C SER A 112 -0.29 10.36 3.68
N LEU A 113 0.39 11.49 3.88
CA LEU A 113 1.41 11.98 2.95
C LEU A 113 2.57 10.98 2.82
N ILE A 114 3.08 10.44 3.95
CA ILE A 114 4.14 9.43 3.94
C ILE A 114 3.72 8.18 3.15
N VAL A 115 2.51 7.69 3.40
CA VAL A 115 1.94 6.54 2.69
C VAL A 115 1.79 6.83 1.20
N PHE A 116 1.36 8.04 0.83
CA PHE A 116 1.25 8.46 -0.56
C PHE A 116 2.61 8.44 -1.28
N PHE A 117 3.67 8.96 -0.65
CA PHE A 117 5.02 8.91 -1.22
C PHE A 117 5.54 7.47 -1.38
N ILE A 118 5.31 6.61 -0.38
CA ILE A 118 5.67 5.19 -0.44
C ILE A 118 4.90 4.49 -1.56
N ASN A 119 3.61 4.78 -1.69
CA ASN A 119 2.74 4.22 -2.72
C ASN A 119 3.25 4.56 -4.13
N ASN A 120 3.53 5.83 -4.40
CA ASN A 120 3.94 6.28 -5.73
C ASN A 120 5.34 5.79 -6.14
N SER A 121 6.30 5.78 -5.22
CA SER A 121 7.70 5.50 -5.55
C SER A 121 8.11 4.04 -5.32
N ILE A 122 7.84 3.51 -4.13
CA ILE A 122 8.38 2.21 -3.68
C ILE A 122 7.41 1.09 -4.03
N TYR A 123 6.13 1.24 -3.69
CA TYR A 123 5.12 0.22 -3.89
C TYR A 123 4.94 -0.12 -5.38
N THR A 124 4.82 0.87 -6.28
CA THR A 124 4.71 0.60 -7.73
C THR A 124 5.87 -0.26 -8.25
N LYS A 125 7.10 0.00 -7.79
CA LYS A 125 8.29 -0.79 -8.17
C LYS A 125 8.25 -2.21 -7.60
N SER A 126 7.89 -2.35 -6.32
CA SER A 126 7.80 -3.65 -5.66
C SER A 126 6.65 -4.50 -6.20
N LEU A 127 5.52 -3.88 -6.56
CA LEU A 127 4.37 -4.56 -7.15
C LEU A 127 4.72 -5.14 -8.53
N ALA A 128 5.51 -4.44 -9.35
CA ALA A 128 6.01 -4.96 -10.61
C ALA A 128 6.83 -6.25 -10.41
N LYS A 129 7.73 -6.28 -9.41
CA LYS A 129 8.49 -7.48 -9.04
C LYS A 129 7.61 -8.61 -8.50
N ILE A 130 6.65 -8.32 -7.63
CA ILE A 130 5.69 -9.33 -7.13
C ILE A 130 4.91 -9.97 -8.29
N ASN A 131 4.47 -9.15 -9.25
CA ASN A 131 3.73 -9.64 -10.40
C ASN A 131 4.58 -10.53 -11.33
N PHE A 132 5.88 -10.27 -11.43
CA PHE A 132 6.84 -11.12 -12.15
C PHE A 132 6.87 -12.54 -11.54
N TYR A 133 7.09 -12.67 -10.23
CA TYR A 133 7.08 -13.97 -9.55
C TYR A 133 5.71 -14.66 -9.58
N ARG A 134 4.61 -13.87 -9.54
CA ARG A 134 3.24 -14.42 -9.53
C ARG A 134 2.82 -15.01 -10.86
N ARG A 135 3.32 -14.47 -11.98
CA ARG A 135 2.95 -14.91 -13.33
C ARG A 135 3.69 -16.17 -13.79
N GLY A 136 4.89 -16.45 -13.27
CA GLY A 136 5.59 -17.70 -13.57
C GLY A 136 6.03 -17.87 -15.04
N GLU A 137 5.88 -16.83 -15.86
CA GLU A 137 6.38 -16.77 -17.23
C GLU A 137 7.01 -15.40 -17.44
N VAL A 138 8.21 -15.45 -18.02
CA VAL A 138 8.91 -14.33 -18.64
C VAL A 138 8.02 -13.81 -19.77
N ASP A 139 7.05 -12.97 -19.44
CA ASP A 139 6.39 -12.18 -20.45
C ASP A 139 7.16 -10.87 -20.59
N GLU A 140 7.76 -10.69 -21.76
CA GLU A 140 8.61 -9.59 -22.20
C GLU A 140 7.91 -8.23 -22.19
N SER A 141 6.69 -8.14 -21.62
CA SER A 141 5.79 -6.99 -21.62
C SER A 141 6.13 -5.86 -20.63
N LEU A 142 7.21 -6.02 -19.85
CA LEU A 142 7.86 -4.90 -19.14
C LEU A 142 9.11 -4.36 -19.84
N LYS A 143 9.54 -4.96 -20.96
CA LYS A 143 10.04 -4.17 -22.07
C LYS A 143 8.80 -3.68 -22.83
N LEU A 144 8.79 -2.45 -23.32
CA LEU A 144 7.78 -2.09 -24.32
C LEU A 144 7.88 -3.13 -25.43
N PRO A 145 6.80 -3.86 -25.78
CA PRO A 145 6.89 -4.92 -26.76
C PRO A 145 7.28 -4.33 -28.12
N THR A 146 8.50 -4.63 -28.57
CA THR A 146 8.99 -4.36 -29.95
C THR A 146 8.11 -5.06 -30.99
N THR A 147 7.34 -6.08 -30.58
CA THR A 147 6.22 -6.59 -31.36
C THR A 147 5.09 -7.05 -30.46
N LYS A 148 3.92 -6.41 -30.57
CA LYS A 148 2.66 -7.00 -30.12
C LYS A 148 2.04 -7.76 -31.29
N GLU A 149 1.81 -9.06 -31.11
CA GLU A 149 0.86 -9.79 -31.94
C GLU A 149 -0.51 -9.79 -31.23
N ASN A 150 -1.57 -9.50 -31.98
CA ASN A 150 -2.96 -9.44 -31.52
C ASN A 150 -3.23 -8.42 -30.39
N ALA A 151 -2.69 -7.20 -30.53
CA ALA A 151 -3.03 -6.09 -29.65
C ALA A 151 -4.42 -5.55 -30.00
N PHE A 152 -5.36 -5.66 -29.06
CA PHE A 152 -6.65 -5.01 -29.17
C PHE A 152 -6.50 -3.53 -28.79
N PHE A 153 -6.61 -2.64 -29.77
CA PHE A 153 -6.75 -1.21 -29.52
C PHE A 153 -8.24 -0.86 -29.47
N ILE A 154 -8.69 -0.37 -28.32
CA ILE A 154 -10.03 0.20 -28.16
C ILE A 154 -9.87 1.70 -28.34
N ASN A 155 -10.18 2.19 -29.54
CA ASN A 155 -10.27 3.63 -29.76
C ASN A 155 -11.66 4.10 -29.29
N ASN A 156 -11.68 4.86 -28.19
CA ASN A 156 -12.91 5.26 -27.51
C ASN A 156 -13.63 6.46 -28.16
N THR A 157 -13.25 6.84 -29.38
CA THR A 157 -13.93 7.90 -30.15
C THR A 157 -14.83 7.34 -31.26
N ASP A 158 -14.44 6.26 -31.94
CA ASP A 158 -15.17 5.77 -33.13
C ASP A 158 -15.68 4.32 -33.02
N GLY A 159 -15.53 3.64 -31.87
CA GLY A 159 -16.19 2.35 -31.61
C GLY A 159 -15.72 1.14 -32.44
N TYR A 160 -14.74 1.32 -33.34
CA TYR A 160 -14.16 0.23 -34.12
C TYR A 160 -13.02 -0.47 -33.38
N LEU A 161 -13.03 -1.80 -33.42
CA LEU A 161 -12.02 -2.69 -32.85
C LEU A 161 -11.06 -3.12 -33.96
N TYR A 162 -9.84 -2.59 -33.94
CA TYR A 162 -8.81 -2.95 -34.92
C TYR A 162 -8.02 -4.16 -34.44
N LEU A 163 -8.12 -5.26 -35.20
CA LEU A 163 -7.33 -6.47 -35.03
C LEU A 163 -6.11 -6.39 -35.95
N MET A 164 -4.95 -5.99 -35.42
CA MET A 164 -3.70 -5.94 -36.17
C MET A 164 -2.86 -7.17 -35.81
N GLY A 165 -2.57 -8.04 -36.79
CA GLY A 165 -1.89 -9.31 -36.57
C GLY A 165 -0.44 -9.17 -36.09
N LYS A 166 0.32 -8.16 -36.56
CA LYS A 166 1.74 -7.99 -36.20
C LYS A 166 2.20 -6.54 -36.32
N ILE A 167 2.88 -6.03 -35.29
CA ILE A 167 3.55 -4.72 -35.31
C ILE A 167 5.04 -4.95 -35.11
N ILE A 168 5.88 -4.79 -36.12
CA ILE A 168 7.34 -4.94 -35.98
C ILE A 168 7.95 -3.54 -35.84
N GLU A 169 8.69 -3.26 -34.76
CA GLU A 169 9.36 -1.97 -34.49
C GLU A 169 10.48 -1.59 -35.49
N LYS A 170 10.68 -2.37 -36.56
CA LYS A 170 11.60 -2.04 -37.64
C LYS A 170 10.83 -1.76 -38.92
N LEU A 171 10.67 -0.46 -39.21
CA LEU A 171 10.48 0.06 -40.56
C LEU A 171 11.68 -0.36 -41.41
N VAL A 172 11.59 -1.53 -42.04
CA VAL A 172 12.42 -1.87 -43.20
C VAL A 172 11.55 -1.60 -44.41
N TRP A 173 11.86 -0.50 -45.11
CA TRP A 173 11.29 -0.22 -46.42
C TRP A 173 11.71 -1.32 -47.38
N GLN A 174 10.78 -2.17 -47.77
CA GLN A 174 10.96 -3.02 -48.95
C GLN A 174 10.04 -2.51 -50.06
N LYS A 175 10.67 -1.84 -51.02
CA LYS A 175 10.08 -1.43 -52.29
C LYS A 175 9.67 -2.68 -53.06
N ILE A 176 8.44 -2.70 -53.56
CA ILE A 176 8.09 -3.47 -54.76
C ILE A 176 8.73 -2.75 -55.96
#